data_AF-A0AAD1Y271-F1
#
_entry.id   AF-A0AAD1Y271-F1
#
_cell.length_a   1.000
_cell.length_b   1.000
_cell.length_c   1.000
_cell.angle_alpha   90.00
_cell.angle_beta   90.00
_cell.angle_gamma   90.00
#
_symmetry.space_group_name_H-M   'P 1'
#
loop_
_entity.id
_entity.type
_entity.pdbx_description
1 polymer ?
#
loop_
_entity_poly.entity_id
_entity_poly.type
_entity_poly.pdbx_seq_one_letter_code
_entity_poly.pdbx_strand_id
1 'polypeptide(L)'
;MKLLLFCVLIAAGLGCKLRNYVNTAKCISSSEVITQLSFCGSDVSGDICVPLEHPLWPEWTIEKMDFEVHKFVALGAEGRIKDELSTSPTFTGLQFTSNYKCIREYRKFACTINFPPCDKQEDSTLDFDESYCSGFASECGISDLNCAQLQ
;
A
#
# COMPACT_ATOMS: atom_id res chain seq x y z
N MET A 1 42.48 -11.32 37.31
CA MET A 1 42.09 -10.47 36.16
C MET A 1 40.69 -10.91 35.73
N LYS A 2 39.64 -10.14 36.06
CA LYS A 2 38.25 -10.46 35.67
C LYS A 2 37.97 -9.85 34.30
N LEU A 3 37.72 -10.69 33.31
CA LEU A 3 37.28 -10.31 31.97
C LEU A 3 35.79 -9.93 32.04
N LEU A 4 35.46 -8.66 31.89
CA LEU A 4 34.07 -8.20 31.72
C LEU A 4 33.74 -8.23 30.24
N LEU A 5 33.05 -9.29 29.81
CA LEU A 5 32.48 -9.42 28.47
C LEU A 5 31.20 -8.58 28.42
N PHE A 6 31.29 -7.37 27.87
CA PHE A 6 30.11 -6.56 27.54
C PHE A 6 29.46 -7.15 26.28
N CYS A 7 28.44 -8.00 26.45
CA CYS A 7 27.51 -8.32 25.38
C CYS A 7 26.67 -7.08 25.09
N VAL A 8 27.06 -6.29 24.09
CA VAL A 8 26.19 -5.29 23.46
C VAL A 8 25.14 -6.07 22.68
N LEU A 9 23.97 -6.27 23.29
CA LEU A 9 22.75 -6.65 22.58
C LEU A 9 22.41 -5.49 21.66
N ILE A 10 22.83 -5.58 20.39
CA ILE A 10 22.25 -4.76 19.33
C ILE A 10 20.81 -5.23 19.22
N ALA A 11 19.89 -4.47 19.82
CA ALA A 11 18.48 -4.59 19.52
C ALA A 11 18.37 -4.32 18.01
N ALA A 12 18.27 -5.37 17.21
CA ALA A 12 17.86 -5.24 15.82
C ALA A 12 16.45 -4.68 15.88
N GLY A 13 16.32 -3.36 15.71
CA GLY A 13 15.02 -2.72 15.56
C GLY A 13 14.28 -3.46 14.46
N LEU A 14 13.13 -4.04 14.81
CA LEU A 14 12.21 -4.66 13.88
C LEU A 14 11.55 -3.53 13.09
N GLY A 15 12.31 -2.92 12.17
CA GLY A 15 11.77 -1.92 11.27
C GLY A 15 10.59 -2.49 10.50
N CYS A 16 9.70 -1.61 10.04
CA CYS A 16 8.55 -1.90 9.21
C CYS A 16 8.77 -3.11 8.28
N LYS A 17 7.90 -4.12 8.39
CA LYS A 17 7.97 -5.33 7.58
C LYS A 17 7.03 -5.20 6.39
N LEU A 18 7.53 -4.58 5.32
CA LEU A 18 6.79 -4.50 4.07
C LEU A 18 6.79 -5.84 3.35
N ARG A 19 5.62 -6.27 2.87
CA ARG A 19 5.45 -7.49 2.09
C ARG A 19 6.35 -7.42 0.85
N ASN A 20 7.19 -8.42 0.64
CA ASN A 20 8.15 -8.55 -0.47
C ASN A 20 9.40 -7.63 -0.41
N TYR A 21 9.61 -6.87 0.67
CA TYR A 21 10.86 -6.12 0.85
C TYR A 21 11.81 -6.89 1.76
N VAL A 22 13.01 -7.15 1.26
CA VAL A 22 14.06 -7.89 1.97
C VAL A 22 14.87 -6.98 2.92
N ASN A 23 14.78 -5.65 2.72
CA ASN A 23 15.54 -4.63 3.45
C ASN A 23 14.62 -3.68 4.24
N THR A 24 15.24 -3.00 5.21
CA THR A 24 14.67 -2.05 6.18
C THR A 24 13.68 -1.06 5.57
N ALA A 25 12.43 -1.10 6.03
CA ALA A 25 11.52 0.04 5.93
C ALA A 25 11.51 0.77 7.27
N LYS A 26 11.07 2.03 7.23
CA LYS A 26 10.97 2.90 8.40
C LYS A 26 9.56 3.43 8.54
N CYS A 27 9.09 3.53 9.78
CA CYS A 27 7.87 4.23 10.10
C CYS A 27 8.09 5.75 10.05
N ILE A 28 7.37 6.44 9.17
CA ILE A 28 7.48 7.89 8.93
C ILE A 28 6.09 8.51 9.06
N SER A 29 5.99 9.72 9.59
CA SER A 29 4.68 10.36 9.70
C SER A 29 4.15 10.77 8.33
N SER A 30 2.87 10.51 8.05
CA SER A 30 2.21 11.00 6.83
C SER A 30 2.40 12.50 6.66
N SER A 31 2.38 13.27 7.75
CA SER A 31 2.62 14.72 7.73
C SER A 31 3.98 15.13 7.14
N GLU A 32 5.01 14.29 7.26
CA GLU A 32 6.36 14.53 6.73
C GLU A 32 6.45 14.25 5.22
N VAL A 33 5.53 13.46 4.69
CA VAL A 33 5.61 12.89 3.33
C VAL A 33 4.40 13.22 2.46
N ILE A 34 3.34 13.80 3.03
CA ILE A 34 2.07 14.10 2.34
C ILE A 34 2.26 14.96 1.10
N THR A 35 3.23 15.88 1.12
CA THR A 35 3.57 16.75 -0.01
C THR A 35 4.23 16.02 -1.16
N GLN A 36 4.74 14.80 -0.92
CA GLN A 36 5.34 13.91 -1.92
C GLN A 36 4.33 12.86 -2.44
N LEU A 37 3.14 12.76 -1.83
CA LEU A 37 2.10 11.80 -2.16
C LEU A 37 0.97 12.47 -2.97
N SER A 38 1.27 12.83 -4.21
CA SER A 38 0.32 13.48 -5.12
C SER A 38 -0.92 12.64 -5.41
N PHE A 39 -0.76 11.32 -5.46
CA PHE A 39 -1.80 10.36 -5.78
C PHE A 39 -2.38 9.70 -4.54
N CYS A 40 -1.60 9.27 -3.56
CA CYS A 40 -2.10 8.56 -2.38
C CYS A 40 -2.38 9.46 -1.16
N GLY A 41 -2.03 10.75 -1.22
CA GLY A 41 -2.06 11.61 -0.04
C GLY A 41 -3.41 11.71 0.67
N SER A 42 -4.53 11.68 -0.05
CA SER A 42 -5.87 11.73 0.57
C SER A 42 -6.28 10.44 1.28
N ASP A 43 -5.65 9.32 0.93
CA ASP A 43 -6.04 7.97 1.39
C ASP A 43 -5.08 7.42 2.46
N VAL A 44 -3.91 8.06 2.59
CA VAL A 44 -2.92 7.77 3.61
C VAL A 44 -3.15 8.67 4.83
N SER A 45 -3.25 8.05 6.01
CA SER A 45 -3.41 8.77 7.28
C SER A 45 -2.55 8.14 8.37
N GLY A 46 -2.13 8.94 9.35
CA GLY A 46 -1.29 8.47 10.46
C GLY A 46 0.18 8.31 10.07
N ASP A 47 0.90 7.42 10.74
CA ASP A 47 2.27 7.07 10.38
C ASP A 47 2.25 5.89 9.41
N ILE A 48 3.16 5.89 8.42
CA ILE A 48 3.25 4.87 7.37
C ILE A 48 4.63 4.25 7.26
N CYS A 49 4.68 3.00 6.83
CA CYS A 49 5.91 2.34 6.47
C CYS A 49 6.36 2.73 5.07
N VAL A 50 7.61 3.18 4.97
CA VAL A 50 8.25 3.52 3.69
C VAL A 50 9.55 2.72 3.57
N PRO A 51 9.78 2.00 2.47
CA PRO A 51 11.04 1.30 2.26
C PRO A 51 12.16 2.32 2.04
N LEU A 52 13.30 2.11 2.70
CA LEU A 52 14.45 3.01 2.59
C LEU A 52 15.23 2.77 1.28
N GLU A 53 15.16 1.56 0.74
CA GLU A 53 15.85 1.14 -0.48
C GLU A 53 14.96 0.23 -1.32
N HIS A 54 15.13 0.28 -2.64
CA HIS A 54 14.45 -0.64 -3.56
C HIS A 54 15.47 -1.36 -4.47
N PRO A 55 15.58 -2.70 -4.42
CA PRO A 55 16.63 -3.44 -5.14
C PRO A 55 16.64 -3.22 -6.66
N LEU A 56 15.46 -3.05 -7.26
CA LEU A 56 15.29 -2.85 -8.70
C LEU A 56 15.27 -1.37 -9.12
N TRP A 57 15.23 -0.43 -8.17
CA TRP A 57 15.13 1.01 -8.44
C TRP A 57 16.07 1.79 -7.52
N PRO A 58 17.35 1.95 -7.89
CA PRO A 58 18.35 2.62 -7.05
C PRO A 58 18.01 4.08 -6.74
N GLU A 59 17.29 4.75 -7.64
CA GLU A 59 16.85 6.14 -7.51
C GLU A 59 15.50 6.26 -6.78
N TRP A 60 15.23 5.37 -5.83
CA TRP A 60 13.97 5.26 -5.11
C TRP A 60 13.65 6.52 -4.29
N THR A 61 12.42 7.02 -4.44
CA THR A 61 11.88 8.12 -3.62
C THR A 61 10.40 7.85 -3.32
N ILE A 62 9.86 8.51 -2.29
CA ILE A 62 8.42 8.43 -1.94
C ILE A 62 7.55 8.89 -3.12
N GLU A 63 7.93 9.99 -3.76
CA GLU A 63 7.24 10.50 -4.95
C GLU A 63 7.22 9.48 -6.09
N LYS A 64 8.34 8.76 -6.32
CA LYS A 64 8.38 7.71 -7.34
C LYS A 64 7.53 6.50 -6.97
N MET A 65 7.51 6.13 -5.69
CA MET A 65 6.60 5.08 -5.20
C MET A 65 5.14 5.45 -5.46
N ASP A 66 4.73 6.66 -5.06
CA ASP A 66 3.38 7.20 -5.28
C ASP A 66 3.00 7.18 -6.77
N PHE A 67 3.94 7.56 -7.64
CA PHE A 67 3.77 7.53 -9.08
C PHE A 67 3.62 6.11 -9.64
N GLU A 68 4.39 5.13 -9.16
CA GLU A 68 4.24 3.73 -9.57
C GLU A 68 2.91 3.14 -9.08
N VAL A 69 2.44 3.50 -7.88
CA VAL A 69 1.10 3.12 -7.40
C VAL A 69 0.02 3.71 -8.31
N HIS A 70 0.15 4.98 -8.69
CA HIS A 70 -0.78 5.62 -9.63
C HIS A 70 -0.83 4.87 -10.97
N LYS A 71 0.32 4.53 -11.55
CA LYS A 71 0.37 3.73 -12.79
C LYS A 71 -0.30 2.36 -12.61
N PHE A 72 -0.02 1.68 -11.52
CA PHE A 72 -0.61 0.37 -11.22
C PHE A 72 -2.14 0.46 -11.15
N VAL A 73 -2.67 1.48 -10.46
CA VAL A 73 -4.12 1.74 -10.41
C VAL A 73 -4.67 2.04 -11.80
N ALA A 74 -4.02 2.91 -12.58
CA ALA A 74 -4.47 3.26 -13.92
C ALA A 74 -4.50 2.04 -14.86
N LEU A 75 -3.47 1.19 -14.83
CA LEU A 75 -3.40 -0.03 -15.63
C LEU A 75 -4.44 -1.07 -15.20
N GLY A 76 -4.66 -1.24 -13.90
CA GLY A 76 -5.70 -2.14 -13.39
C GLY A 76 -7.11 -1.67 -13.75
N ALA A 77 -7.35 -0.35 -13.68
CA ALA A 77 -8.59 0.28 -14.13
C ALA A 77 -8.81 0.05 -15.64
N GLU A 78 -7.79 0.28 -16.47
CA GLU A 78 -7.87 0.03 -17.91
C GLU A 78 -8.16 -1.44 -18.22
N GLY A 79 -7.48 -2.37 -17.54
CA GLY A 79 -7.71 -3.80 -17.66
C GLY A 79 -9.16 -4.16 -17.35
N ARG A 80 -9.69 -3.68 -16.23
CA ARG A 80 -11.07 -3.93 -15.83
C ARG A 80 -12.08 -3.37 -16.83
N ILE A 81 -11.84 -2.17 -17.35
CA ILE A 81 -12.70 -1.56 -18.38
C ILE A 81 -12.72 -2.42 -19.65
N LYS A 82 -11.56 -2.93 -20.09
CA LYS A 82 -11.48 -3.84 -21.25
C LYS A 82 -12.27 -5.13 -21.00
N ASP A 83 -12.14 -5.73 -19.82
CA ASP A 83 -12.86 -6.95 -19.46
C ASP A 83 -14.38 -6.73 -19.46
N GLU A 84 -14.84 -5.62 -18.86
CA GLU A 84 -16.25 -5.27 -18.82
C GLU A 84 -16.82 -4.96 -20.22
N LEU A 85 -16.07 -4.23 -21.06
CA LEU A 85 -16.46 -3.97 -22.46
C LEU A 85 -16.52 -5.26 -23.30
N SER A 86 -15.66 -6.24 -23.02
CA SER A 86 -15.69 -7.54 -23.70
C SER A 86 -16.93 -8.36 -23.34
N THR A 87 -17.46 -8.17 -22.13
CA THR A 87 -18.62 -8.92 -21.60
C THR A 87 -19.94 -8.19 -21.85
N SER A 88 -19.92 -6.85 -21.85
CA SER A 88 -21.06 -5.98 -22.11
C SER A 88 -20.62 -4.82 -23.02
N PRO A 89 -20.90 -4.89 -24.34
CA PRO A 89 -20.41 -3.90 -25.31
C PRO A 89 -21.07 -2.52 -25.19
N THR A 90 -22.05 -2.37 -24.30
CA THR A 90 -22.69 -1.08 -24.01
C THR A 90 -22.00 -0.37 -22.84
N PHE A 91 -21.61 0.88 -23.07
CA PHE A 91 -20.93 1.74 -22.08
C PHE A 91 -21.72 1.94 -20.78
N THR A 92 -23.06 1.79 -20.83
CA THR A 92 -23.95 1.91 -19.66
C THR A 92 -23.92 0.70 -18.72
N GLY A 93 -23.26 -0.41 -19.09
CA GLY A 93 -23.15 -1.63 -18.29
C GLY A 93 -21.83 -1.78 -17.53
N LEU A 94 -20.92 -0.81 -17.64
CA LEU A 94 -19.59 -0.88 -17.02
C LEU A 94 -19.68 -0.55 -15.52
N GLN A 95 -19.64 -1.57 -14.67
CA GLN A 95 -19.69 -1.43 -13.20
C GLN A 95 -18.52 -0.57 -12.69
N PHE A 96 -17.32 -0.74 -13.24
CA PHE A 96 -16.13 -0.03 -12.77
C PHE A 96 -16.21 1.48 -13.02
N THR A 97 -16.63 1.91 -14.23
CA THR A 97 -16.71 3.35 -14.56
C THR A 97 -18.02 4.00 -14.12
N SER A 98 -19.08 3.22 -13.89
CA SER A 98 -20.37 3.74 -13.41
C SER A 98 -20.44 3.88 -11.88
N ASN A 99 -19.59 3.16 -11.12
CA ASN A 99 -19.50 3.31 -9.68
C ASN A 99 -18.23 4.05 -9.25
N TYR A 100 -18.34 5.36 -9.01
CA TYR A 100 -17.23 6.16 -8.48
C TYR A 100 -16.69 5.64 -7.14
N LYS A 101 -17.53 4.98 -6.33
CA LYS A 101 -17.08 4.38 -5.06
C LYS A 101 -16.12 3.21 -5.31
N CYS A 102 -16.37 2.38 -6.33
CA CYS A 102 -15.45 1.31 -6.70
C CYS A 102 -14.05 1.87 -7.03
N ILE A 103 -13.98 2.91 -7.86
CA ILE A 103 -12.71 3.55 -8.24
C ILE A 103 -12.00 4.12 -7.00
N ARG A 104 -12.75 4.77 -6.11
CA ARG A 104 -12.21 5.33 -4.87
C ARG A 104 -11.69 4.24 -3.93
N GLU A 105 -12.45 3.19 -3.68
CA GLU A 105 -12.01 2.09 -2.81
C GLU A 105 -10.86 1.31 -3.44
N TYR A 106 -10.80 1.18 -4.77
CA TYR A 106 -9.65 0.58 -5.46
C TYR A 106 -8.38 1.41 -5.26
N ARG A 107 -8.45 2.73 -5.44
CA ARG A 107 -7.34 3.65 -5.15
C ARG A 107 -6.92 3.55 -3.69
N LYS A 108 -7.87 3.62 -2.76
CA LYS A 108 -7.60 3.53 -1.32
C LYS A 108 -6.90 2.21 -0.98
N PHE A 109 -7.44 1.09 -1.44
CA PHE A 109 -6.83 -0.23 -1.27
C PHE A 109 -5.39 -0.26 -1.80
N ALA A 110 -5.17 0.18 -3.05
CA ALA A 110 -3.85 0.21 -3.66
C ALA A 110 -2.86 1.11 -2.90
N CYS A 111 -3.32 2.26 -2.40
CA CYS A 111 -2.50 3.15 -1.58
C CYS A 111 -2.16 2.53 -0.23
N THR A 112 -3.12 1.92 0.47
CA THR A 112 -2.89 1.32 1.80
C THR A 112 -1.95 0.12 1.74
N ILE A 113 -2.03 -0.73 0.70
CA ILE A 113 -1.09 -1.87 0.60
C ILE A 113 0.35 -1.44 0.33
N ASN A 114 0.53 -0.28 -0.31
CA ASN A 114 1.85 0.25 -0.67
C ASN A 114 2.41 1.18 0.41
N PHE A 115 1.54 1.89 1.14
CA PHE A 115 1.86 2.75 2.27
C PHE A 115 1.13 2.27 3.53
N PRO A 116 1.46 1.08 4.06
CA PRO A 116 0.72 0.52 5.16
C PRO A 116 0.96 1.31 6.45
N PRO A 117 -0.06 1.41 7.33
CA PRO A 117 0.06 2.12 8.58
C PRO A 117 1.08 1.45 9.51
N CYS A 118 1.69 2.24 10.40
CA CYS A 118 2.71 1.75 11.32
C CYS A 118 2.63 2.40 12.69
N ASP A 119 3.20 1.72 13.68
CA ASP A 119 3.45 2.27 15.00
C ASP A 119 4.87 2.86 15.04
N LYS A 120 4.96 4.18 15.17
CA LYS A 120 6.23 4.90 15.22
C LYS A 120 7.01 4.68 16.51
N GLN A 121 6.36 4.25 17.60
CA GLN A 121 7.05 3.94 18.86
C GLN A 121 7.81 2.61 18.75
N GLU A 122 7.17 1.62 18.14
CA GLU A 122 7.73 0.27 17.97
C GLU A 122 8.44 0.08 16.61
N ASP A 123 8.42 1.12 15.75
CA ASP A 123 8.91 1.12 14.36
C ASP A 123 8.39 -0.08 13.53
N SER A 124 7.15 -0.50 13.82
CA SER A 124 6.58 -1.74 13.28
C SER A 124 5.35 -1.47 12.42
N THR A 125 5.12 -2.32 11.41
CA THR A 125 3.93 -2.25 10.56
C THR A 125 2.71 -2.71 11.37
N LEU A 126 1.62 -1.96 11.30
CA LEU A 126 0.34 -2.39 11.86
C LEU A 126 -0.31 -3.44 10.95
N ASP A 127 -1.06 -4.35 11.54
CA ASP A 127 -1.77 -5.38 10.79
C ASP A 127 -2.70 -4.74 9.73
N PHE A 128 -2.72 -5.35 8.55
CA PHE A 128 -3.59 -4.92 7.47
C PHE A 128 -5.05 -5.23 7.83
N ASP A 129 -5.83 -4.18 8.09
CA ASP A 129 -7.25 -4.31 8.38
C ASP A 129 -8.00 -4.83 7.14
N GLU A 130 -8.75 -5.92 7.31
CA GLU A 130 -9.59 -6.51 6.26
C GLU A 130 -10.57 -5.50 5.67
N SER A 131 -10.95 -4.47 6.44
CA SER A 131 -11.86 -3.40 6.03
C SER A 131 -11.40 -2.68 4.75
N TYR A 132 -10.08 -2.55 4.54
CA TYR A 132 -9.52 -1.93 3.32
C TYR A 132 -9.77 -2.77 2.07
N CYS A 133 -9.71 -4.09 2.20
CA CYS A 133 -9.95 -5.02 1.11
C CYS A 133 -11.45 -5.28 0.90
N SER A 134 -12.22 -5.42 1.98
CA SER A 134 -13.66 -5.68 1.91
C SER A 134 -14.43 -4.50 1.29
N GLY A 135 -14.01 -3.26 1.57
CA GLY A 135 -14.57 -2.07 0.94
C GLY A 135 -14.43 -2.11 -0.58
N PHE A 136 -13.20 -2.37 -1.08
CA PHE A 136 -12.94 -2.57 -2.50
C PHE A 136 -13.76 -3.72 -3.10
N ALA A 137 -13.75 -4.90 -2.47
CA ALA A 137 -14.49 -6.06 -2.95
C ALA A 137 -16.00 -5.77 -3.09
N SER A 138 -16.58 -5.14 -2.07
CA SER A 138 -18.02 -4.82 -2.03
C SER A 138 -18.43 -3.78 -3.07
N GLU A 139 -17.70 -2.66 -3.15
CA GLU A 139 -18.06 -1.54 -4.04
C GLU A 139 -17.78 -1.88 -5.51
N CYS A 140 -16.81 -2.76 -5.77
CA CYS A 140 -16.48 -3.22 -7.13
C CYS A 140 -17.17 -4.54 -7.54
N GLY A 141 -18.03 -5.11 -6.69
CA GLY A 141 -18.76 -6.35 -7.00
C GLY A 141 -17.84 -7.56 -7.21
N ILE A 142 -16.76 -7.66 -6.46
CA ILE A 142 -15.79 -8.77 -6.53
C ILE A 142 -16.14 -9.75 -5.41
N SER A 143 -16.72 -10.91 -5.77
CA SER A 143 -17.14 -11.93 -4.80
C SER A 143 -15.99 -12.84 -4.32
N ASP A 144 -14.93 -12.97 -5.12
CA ASP A 144 -13.92 -14.02 -4.94
C ASP A 144 -12.59 -13.48 -4.40
N LEU A 145 -12.54 -12.22 -3.97
CA LEU A 145 -11.34 -11.63 -3.40
C LEU A 145 -11.13 -12.13 -1.96
N ASN A 146 -10.15 -13.00 -1.76
CA ASN A 146 -9.79 -13.49 -0.44
C ASN A 146 -8.91 -12.48 0.31
N CYS A 147 -9.54 -11.56 1.03
CA CYS A 147 -8.87 -10.53 1.82
C CYS A 147 -7.97 -11.09 2.93
N ALA A 148 -8.25 -12.30 3.44
CA ALA A 148 -7.43 -12.92 4.48
C ALA A 148 -6.05 -13.37 3.99
N GLN A 149 -5.83 -13.49 2.67
CA GLN A 149 -4.51 -13.80 2.09
C GLN A 149 -3.61 -12.56 1.94
N LEU A 150 -4.10 -11.39 2.34
CA LEU A 150 -3.37 -10.12 2.30
C LEU A 150 -2.74 -9.74 3.65
N GLN A 151 -3.10 -10.44 4.73
CA GLN A 151 -2.43 -10.44 6.03
C GLN A 151 -1.15 -11.29 5.97
#